data_AF-A0AB35MCT1-F1
#
_entry.id   AF-A0AB35MCT1-F1
#
_cell.length_a   1.000
_cell.length_b   1.000
_cell.length_c   1.000
_cell.angle_alpha   90.00
_cell.angle_beta   90.00
_cell.angle_gamma   90.00
#
_symmetry.space_group_name_H-M   'P 1'
#
loop_
_entity.id
_entity.type
_entity.pdbx_description
1 polymer ?
#
loop_
_entity_poly.entity_id
_entity_poly.type
_entity_poly.pdbx_seq_one_letter_code
_entity_poly.pdbx_strand_id
1 'polypeptide(L)'
;MGKSLSFFAKQCYLLTQFFHKNVKFFFSAASFFSLSKVAQTISFFLPIKVLIMISMDKPPAYFESLKEVIPYRNFIIIVLLSVPFFYILYMLLGLVYRKLIDLDLKVIWSSQYDGNGFQLKTKDLRIAYTQTSRLMSDIFLCSVVSIIALSINIYIGVLVLLLSYVMVNVFLKHAFQAKEDDRVTFVKIHRKQLIEYTLALSYMAVFFSLVAFVYYSLLGVYETIFLLLISRLYLQGLQRIMVETMYLNQHIQSHKIS
;
A
#
# COMPACT_ATOMS: atom_id res chain seq x y z
N MET A 1 13.14 -2.05 -25.27
CA MET A 1 12.22 -1.94 -24.10
C MET A 1 12.41 -3.05 -23.05
N GLY A 2 12.38 -4.34 -23.41
CA GLY A 2 12.38 -5.46 -22.44
C GLY A 2 13.67 -5.71 -21.61
N LYS A 3 14.88 -5.44 -22.14
CA LYS A 3 16.15 -5.82 -21.48
C LYS A 3 16.48 -5.05 -20.19
N SER A 4 16.11 -3.77 -20.09
CA SER A 4 16.35 -2.95 -18.90
C SER A 4 15.39 -3.32 -17.76
N LEU A 5 14.12 -3.59 -18.10
CA LEU A 5 13.11 -4.03 -17.14
C LEU A 5 13.42 -5.42 -16.58
N SER A 6 13.80 -6.37 -17.45
CA SER A 6 14.17 -7.72 -17.02
C SER A 6 15.41 -7.72 -16.13
N PHE A 7 16.34 -6.79 -16.34
CA PHE A 7 17.52 -6.63 -15.51
C PHE A 7 17.17 -6.07 -14.12
N PHE A 8 16.37 -5.01 -14.04
CA PHE A 8 15.95 -4.44 -12.76
C PHE A 8 15.09 -5.41 -11.95
N ALA A 9 14.14 -6.09 -12.58
CA ALA A 9 13.33 -7.13 -11.94
C ALA A 9 14.21 -8.27 -11.39
N LYS A 10 15.21 -8.70 -12.16
CA LYS A 10 16.18 -9.70 -11.72
C LYS A 10 17.02 -9.22 -10.53
N GLN A 11 17.44 -7.96 -10.50
CA GLN A 11 18.19 -7.41 -9.36
C GLN A 11 17.33 -7.22 -8.11
N CYS A 12 16.08 -6.74 -8.24
CA CYS A 12 15.15 -6.70 -7.12
C CYS A 12 14.88 -8.08 -6.56
N TYR A 13 14.71 -9.08 -7.43
CA TYR A 13 14.52 -10.47 -7.03
C TYR A 13 15.74 -11.03 -6.28
N LEU A 14 16.95 -10.80 -6.80
CA LEU A 14 18.20 -11.24 -6.16
C LEU A 14 18.42 -10.56 -4.81
N LEU A 15 18.14 -9.25 -4.69
CA LEU A 15 18.21 -8.54 -3.42
C LEU A 15 17.18 -9.08 -2.42
N THR A 16 15.95 -9.34 -2.87
CA THR A 16 14.90 -9.92 -2.03
C THR A 16 15.29 -11.32 -1.54
N GLN A 17 15.85 -12.16 -2.42
CA GLN A 17 16.35 -13.48 -2.04
C GLN A 17 17.53 -13.40 -1.06
N PHE A 18 18.45 -12.47 -1.28
CA PHE A 18 19.57 -12.24 -0.39
C PHE A 18 19.09 -11.83 1.01
N PHE A 19 18.17 -10.88 1.09
CA PHE A 19 17.59 -10.47 2.36
C PHE A 19 16.79 -11.59 3.00
N HIS A 20 15.99 -12.34 2.25
CA HIS A 20 15.29 -13.48 2.82
C HIS A 20 16.24 -14.54 3.41
N LYS A 21 17.35 -14.82 2.73
CA LYS A 21 18.32 -15.83 3.15
C LYS A 21 19.15 -15.40 4.36
N ASN A 22 19.52 -14.12 4.44
CA ASN A 22 20.39 -13.60 5.49
C ASN A 22 19.65 -12.95 6.66
N VAL A 23 18.38 -12.60 6.47
CA VAL A 23 17.59 -11.82 7.42
C VAL A 23 16.30 -12.56 7.76
N LYS A 24 16.26 -13.13 8.97
CA LYS A 24 15.16 -14.00 9.42
C LYS A 24 13.81 -13.27 9.53
N PHE A 25 13.81 -11.97 9.80
CA PHE A 25 12.58 -11.23 10.10
C PHE A 25 12.05 -10.36 8.96
N PHE A 26 12.65 -10.42 7.77
CA PHE A 26 12.30 -9.54 6.65
C PHE A 26 10.80 -9.55 6.29
N PHE A 27 10.22 -10.74 6.07
CA PHE A 27 8.80 -10.87 5.75
C PHE A 27 7.89 -10.53 6.93
N SER A 28 8.32 -10.88 8.15
CA SER A 28 7.56 -10.58 9.37
C SER A 28 7.45 -9.06 9.57
N ALA A 29 8.56 -8.34 9.39
CA ALA A 29 8.58 -6.88 9.46
C ALA A 29 7.67 -6.24 8.40
N ALA A 30 7.72 -6.71 7.14
CA ALA A 30 6.87 -6.22 6.06
C ALA A 30 5.36 -6.41 6.37
N SER A 31 4.99 -7.59 6.89
CA SER A 31 3.62 -7.91 7.31
C SER A 31 3.15 -7.05 8.47
N PHE A 32 3.96 -6.87 9.52
CA PHE A 32 3.60 -6.03 10.66
C PHE A 32 3.42 -4.55 10.26
N PHE A 33 4.24 -4.05 9.34
CA PHE A 33 4.11 -2.68 8.85
C PHE A 33 2.89 -2.47 7.95
N SER A 34 2.50 -3.48 7.18
CA SER A 34 1.26 -3.43 6.41
C SER A 34 0.04 -3.47 7.34
N LEU A 35 0.05 -4.38 8.31
CA LEU A 35 -1.04 -4.51 9.28
C LEU A 35 -1.20 -3.26 10.14
N SER A 36 -0.10 -2.57 10.48
CA SER A 36 -0.18 -1.29 11.20
C SER A 36 -0.90 -0.21 10.37
N LYS A 37 -0.65 -0.13 9.06
CA LYS A 37 -1.36 0.81 8.16
C LYS A 37 -2.86 0.49 8.04
N VAL A 38 -3.21 -0.79 8.02
CA VAL A 38 -4.62 -1.22 8.04
C VAL A 38 -5.27 -0.81 9.36
N ALA A 39 -4.65 -1.13 10.50
CA ALA A 39 -5.15 -0.74 11.82
C ALA A 39 -5.28 0.78 11.98
N GLN A 40 -4.32 1.56 11.46
CA GLN A 40 -4.37 3.02 11.42
C GLN A 40 -5.59 3.52 10.63
N THR A 41 -5.82 2.95 9.45
CA THR A 41 -6.96 3.33 8.60
C THR A 41 -8.29 3.02 9.28
N ILE A 42 -8.40 1.86 9.93
CA ILE A 42 -9.58 1.47 10.70
C ILE A 42 -9.79 2.44 11.88
N SER A 43 -8.73 2.76 12.62
CA SER A 43 -8.78 3.66 13.77
C SER A 43 -9.25 5.07 13.40
N PHE A 44 -8.86 5.60 12.23
CA PHE A 44 -9.37 6.90 11.76
C PHE A 44 -10.79 6.83 11.18
N PHE A 45 -11.23 5.67 10.70
CA PHE A 45 -12.57 5.52 10.13
C PHE A 45 -13.67 5.28 11.16
N LEU A 46 -13.38 4.51 12.21
CA LEU A 46 -14.35 4.17 13.24
C LEU A 46 -15.01 5.42 13.88
N PRO A 47 -14.29 6.51 14.21
CA PRO A 47 -14.91 7.74 14.70
C PRO A 47 -15.91 8.33 13.71
N ILE A 48 -15.59 8.34 12.42
CA ILE A 48 -16.49 8.83 11.37
C ILE A 48 -17.75 7.97 11.32
N LYS A 49 -17.60 6.64 11.38
CA LYS A 49 -18.74 5.71 11.41
C LYS A 49 -19.63 5.95 12.64
N VAL A 50 -19.03 6.17 13.81
CA VAL A 50 -19.76 6.49 15.04
C VAL A 50 -20.53 7.80 14.90
N LEU A 51 -19.92 8.85 14.34
CA LEU A 51 -20.60 10.13 14.11
C LEU A 51 -21.81 9.97 13.19
N ILE A 52 -21.67 9.27 12.06
CA ILE A 52 -22.78 9.03 11.14
C ILE A 52 -23.89 8.22 11.83
N MET A 53 -23.53 7.18 12.59
CA MET A 53 -24.49 6.35 13.34
C MET A 53 -25.26 7.14 14.40
N ILE A 54 -24.61 8.11 15.07
CA ILE A 54 -25.27 9.00 16.03
C ILE A 54 -26.23 9.96 15.30
N SER A 55 -25.87 10.41 14.09
CA SER A 55 -26.70 11.30 13.28
C SER A 55 -27.88 10.61 12.58
N MET A 56 -27.93 9.27 12.54
CA MET A 56 -29.04 8.54 11.94
C MET A 56 -30.14 8.25 12.97
N ASP A 57 -31.37 8.61 12.64
CA ASP A 57 -32.56 8.30 13.45
C ASP A 57 -32.91 6.80 13.47
N LYS A 58 -32.37 6.01 12.53
CA LYS A 58 -32.64 4.57 12.40
C LYS A 58 -31.34 3.76 12.32
N PRO A 59 -31.31 2.56 12.91
CA PRO A 59 -30.17 1.68 12.79
C PRO A 59 -29.97 1.26 11.32
N PRO A 60 -28.72 1.14 10.86
CA PRO A 60 -28.42 0.75 9.49
C PRO A 60 -28.84 -0.69 9.21
N ALA A 61 -29.15 -1.02 7.95
CA ALA A 61 -29.69 -2.33 7.56
C ALA A 61 -28.80 -3.52 7.97
N TYR A 62 -27.47 -3.37 7.97
CA TYR A 62 -26.55 -4.42 8.44
C TYR A 62 -26.65 -4.71 9.95
N PHE A 63 -27.33 -3.86 10.72
CA PHE A 63 -27.56 -4.05 12.14
C PHE A 63 -28.80 -4.91 12.41
N GLU A 64 -29.68 -5.12 11.43
CA GLU A 64 -30.91 -5.90 11.63
C GLU A 64 -30.61 -7.33 12.07
N SER A 65 -29.55 -7.95 11.54
CA SER A 65 -29.09 -9.29 11.94
C SER A 65 -28.46 -9.35 13.33
N LEU A 66 -28.06 -8.22 13.91
CA LEU A 66 -27.39 -8.13 15.23
C LEU A 66 -28.29 -7.53 16.31
N LYS A 67 -29.46 -7.01 15.91
CA LYS A 67 -30.41 -6.31 16.78
C LYS A 67 -30.96 -7.21 17.89
N GLU A 68 -31.06 -8.50 17.65
CA GLU A 68 -31.53 -9.49 18.64
C GLU A 68 -30.51 -9.74 19.75
N VAL A 69 -29.21 -9.56 19.47
CA VAL A 69 -28.12 -9.89 20.39
C VAL A 69 -27.62 -8.66 21.14
N ILE A 70 -27.56 -7.51 20.48
CA ILE A 70 -26.95 -6.29 21.03
C ILE A 70 -27.89 -5.11 20.78
N PRO A 71 -28.31 -4.34 21.81
CA PRO A 71 -29.07 -3.12 21.59
C PRO A 71 -28.21 -2.04 20.92
N TYR A 72 -28.83 -1.21 20.07
CA TYR A 72 -28.13 -0.23 19.21
C TYR A 72 -27.16 0.68 19.98
N ARG A 73 -27.57 1.15 21.17
CA ARG A 73 -26.72 1.97 22.04
C ARG A 73 -25.45 1.24 22.48
N ASN A 74 -25.55 -0.03 22.84
CA ASN A 74 -24.38 -0.83 23.24
C ASN A 74 -23.47 -1.10 22.05
N PHE A 75 -24.03 -1.29 20.86
CA PHE A 75 -23.24 -1.42 19.64
C PHE A 75 -22.43 -0.14 19.34
N ILE A 76 -23.01 1.04 19.46
CA ILE A 76 -22.27 2.32 19.34
C ILE A 76 -21.13 2.38 20.37
N ILE A 77 -21.38 2.00 21.62
CA ILE A 77 -20.35 2.00 22.68
C ILE A 77 -19.21 1.02 22.33
N ILE A 78 -19.53 -0.18 21.84
CA ILE A 78 -18.51 -1.16 21.42
C ILE A 78 -17.66 -0.60 20.27
N VAL A 79 -18.30 0.00 19.26
CA VAL A 79 -17.59 0.62 18.14
C VAL A 79 -16.71 1.78 18.64
N LEU A 80 -17.20 2.61 19.56
CA LEU A 80 -16.43 3.69 20.16
C LEU A 80 -15.21 3.18 20.95
N LEU A 81 -15.39 2.13 21.76
CA LEU A 81 -14.29 1.48 22.50
C LEU A 81 -13.28 0.77 21.59
N SER A 82 -13.71 0.34 20.40
CA SER A 82 -12.79 -0.25 19.42
C SER A 82 -11.82 0.77 18.83
N VAL A 83 -12.17 2.07 18.79
CA VAL A 83 -11.28 3.15 18.29
C VAL A 83 -9.94 3.19 19.02
N PRO A 84 -9.87 3.38 20.35
CA PRO A 84 -8.61 3.42 21.07
C PRO A 84 -7.90 2.07 21.01
N PHE A 85 -8.64 0.95 20.97
CA PHE A 85 -8.05 -0.38 20.80
C PHE A 85 -7.27 -0.49 19.49
N PHE A 86 -7.88 -0.14 18.34
CA PHE A 86 -7.20 -0.15 17.05
C PHE A 86 -6.05 0.86 16.99
N TYR A 87 -6.17 2.00 17.67
CA TYR A 87 -5.10 2.99 17.75
C TYR A 87 -3.87 2.45 18.50
N ILE A 88 -4.09 1.83 19.68
CA ILE A 88 -3.02 1.19 20.46
C ILE A 88 -2.40 0.04 19.66
N LEU A 89 -3.23 -0.79 19.01
CA LEU A 89 -2.76 -1.88 18.16
C LEU A 89 -1.88 -1.37 17.02
N TYR A 90 -2.28 -0.31 16.33
CA TYR A 90 -1.47 0.37 15.31
C TYR A 90 -0.10 0.78 15.87
N MET A 91 -0.06 1.43 17.04
CA MET A 91 1.20 1.87 17.66
C MET A 91 2.10 0.67 18.04
N LEU A 92 1.53 -0.37 18.64
CA LEU A 92 2.28 -1.58 19.02
C LEU A 92 2.89 -2.27 17.79
N LEU A 93 2.11 -2.43 16.72
CA LEU A 93 2.60 -3.02 15.47
C LEU A 93 3.72 -2.18 14.86
N GLY A 94 3.61 -0.86 14.91
CA GLY A 94 4.67 0.06 14.47
C GLY A 94 5.97 -0.08 15.27
N LEU A 95 5.88 -0.25 16.59
CA LEU A 95 7.03 -0.49 17.45
C LEU A 95 7.69 -1.85 17.18
N VAL A 96 6.89 -2.91 17.02
CA VAL A 96 7.39 -4.25 16.67
C VAL A 96 8.12 -4.22 15.33
N TYR A 97 7.52 -3.61 14.31
CA TYR A 97 8.16 -3.42 13.00
C TYR A 97 9.52 -2.73 13.13
N ARG A 98 9.59 -1.61 13.87
CA ARG A 98 10.84 -0.88 14.05
C ARG A 98 11.91 -1.73 14.74
N LYS A 99 11.53 -2.46 15.78
CA LYS A 99 12.43 -3.37 16.50
C LYS A 99 12.96 -4.48 15.59
N LEU A 100 12.12 -5.06 14.72
CA LEU A 100 12.55 -6.08 13.77
C LEU A 100 13.54 -5.52 12.74
N ILE A 101 13.28 -4.34 12.18
CA ILE A 101 14.23 -3.67 11.29
C ILE A 101 15.55 -3.38 11.99
N ASP A 102 15.53 -2.91 13.24
CA ASP A 102 16.76 -2.61 13.97
C ASP A 102 17.60 -3.88 14.25
N LEU A 103 16.94 -5.03 14.50
CA LEU A 103 17.63 -6.32 14.62
C LEU A 103 18.25 -6.76 13.29
N ASP A 104 17.49 -6.62 12.20
CA ASP A 104 17.93 -6.99 10.86
C ASP A 104 19.09 -6.11 10.38
N LEU A 105 19.05 -4.81 10.68
CA LEU A 105 20.11 -3.85 10.37
C LEU A 105 21.43 -4.18 11.08
N LYS A 106 21.40 -4.76 12.28
CA LYS A 106 22.61 -5.21 12.98
C LYS A 106 23.32 -6.34 12.24
N VAL A 107 22.54 -7.30 11.71
CA VAL A 107 23.08 -8.41 10.90
C VAL A 107 23.63 -7.88 9.58
N ILE A 108 22.94 -6.92 8.96
CA ILE A 108 23.38 -6.30 7.72
C ILE A 108 24.70 -5.52 7.93
N TRP A 109 24.90 -4.93 9.11
CA TRP A 109 26.10 -4.17 9.46
C TRP A 109 27.39 -5.00 9.39
N SER A 110 27.31 -6.30 9.72
CA SER A 110 28.44 -7.22 9.64
C SER A 110 28.53 -7.95 8.30
N SER A 111 27.66 -7.65 7.34
CA SER A 111 27.61 -8.31 6.04
C SER A 111 28.07 -7.37 4.92
N GLN A 112 28.83 -7.92 3.97
CA GLN A 112 29.10 -7.29 2.69
C GLN A 112 28.43 -8.14 1.61
N TYR A 113 27.76 -7.48 0.65
CA TYR A 113 27.21 -8.17 -0.50
C TYR A 113 28.18 -8.05 -1.67
N ASP A 114 28.74 -9.19 -2.05
CA ASP A 114 29.50 -9.34 -3.30
C ASP A 114 28.85 -10.46 -4.12
N GLY A 115 28.11 -10.08 -5.16
CA GLY A 115 27.36 -11.02 -5.98
C GLY A 115 27.02 -10.46 -7.36
N ASN A 116 27.28 -11.26 -8.42
CA ASN A 116 27.02 -10.92 -9.82
C ASN A 116 27.63 -9.56 -10.28
N GLY A 117 28.86 -9.27 -9.89
CA GLY A 117 29.59 -8.06 -10.33
C GLY A 117 29.06 -6.77 -9.71
N PHE A 118 28.42 -6.85 -8.54
CA PHE A 118 27.88 -5.71 -7.81
C PHE A 118 28.36 -5.78 -6.36
N GLN A 119 29.19 -4.81 -5.97
CA GLN A 119 29.65 -4.66 -4.59
C GLN A 119 28.89 -3.50 -3.94
N LEU A 120 28.03 -3.83 -2.98
CA LEU A 120 27.34 -2.82 -2.19
C LEU A 120 28.07 -2.66 -0.86
N LYS A 121 28.58 -1.45 -0.61
CA LYS A 121 29.13 -1.08 0.70
C LYS A 121 28.02 -1.08 1.75
N THR A 122 28.39 -1.24 3.02
CA THR A 122 27.46 -1.39 4.16
C THR A 122 26.42 -0.27 4.25
N LYS A 123 26.78 0.96 3.85
CA LYS A 123 25.87 2.13 3.86
C LYS A 123 24.79 2.04 2.77
N ASP A 124 25.17 1.63 1.56
CA ASP A 124 24.26 1.51 0.41
C ASP A 124 23.38 0.27 0.55
N LEU A 125 23.92 -0.81 1.14
CA LEU A 125 23.16 -2.02 1.48
C LEU A 125 22.03 -1.73 2.49
N ARG A 126 22.26 -0.83 3.45
CA ARG A 126 21.22 -0.37 4.40
C ARG A 126 20.09 0.39 3.71
N ILE A 127 20.43 1.27 2.77
CA ILE A 127 19.45 2.04 2.00
C ILE A 127 18.61 1.07 1.15
N ALA A 128 19.27 0.18 0.41
CA ALA A 128 18.62 -0.83 -0.40
C ALA A 128 17.71 -1.76 0.44
N TYR A 129 18.15 -2.19 1.63
CA TYR A 129 17.34 -3.00 2.55
C TYR A 129 16.07 -2.26 2.99
N THR A 130 16.22 -1.00 3.43
CA THR A 130 15.11 -0.20 3.93
C THR A 130 14.08 0.05 2.82
N GLN A 131 14.54 0.39 1.62
CA GLN A 131 13.68 0.61 0.46
C GLN A 131 12.96 -0.69 0.04
N THR A 132 13.68 -1.81 -0.01
CA THR A 132 13.10 -3.12 -0.38
C THR A 132 12.09 -3.59 0.66
N SER A 133 12.37 -3.42 1.95
CA SER A 133 11.44 -3.75 3.03
C SER A 133 10.14 -2.93 2.97
N ARG A 134 10.26 -1.61 2.71
CA ARG A 134 9.11 -0.73 2.51
C ARG A 134 8.28 -1.12 1.30
N LEU A 135 8.95 -1.37 0.16
CA LEU A 135 8.31 -1.79 -1.08
C LEU A 135 7.54 -3.10 -0.89
N MET A 136 8.14 -4.09 -0.22
CA MET A 136 7.47 -5.36 0.10
C MET A 136 6.27 -5.18 1.02
N SER A 137 6.37 -4.28 2.00
CA SER A 137 5.23 -3.97 2.87
C SER A 137 4.09 -3.30 2.11
N ASP A 138 4.38 -2.38 1.19
CA ASP A 138 3.34 -1.76 0.36
C ASP A 138 2.73 -2.76 -0.64
N ILE A 139 3.50 -3.71 -1.17
CA ILE A 139 2.96 -4.82 -1.98
C ILE A 139 2.00 -5.67 -1.14
N PHE A 140 2.41 -6.04 0.08
CA PHE A 140 1.56 -6.81 1.00
C PHE A 140 0.32 -6.03 1.43
N LEU A 141 0.42 -4.71 1.59
CA LEU A 141 -0.74 -3.85 1.80
C LEU A 141 -1.69 -3.91 0.61
N CYS A 142 -1.18 -3.72 -0.61
CA CYS A 142 -2.00 -3.78 -1.82
C CYS A 142 -2.69 -5.14 -1.99
N SER A 143 -2.03 -6.26 -1.66
CA SER A 143 -2.64 -7.58 -1.75
C SER A 143 -3.75 -7.76 -0.73
N VAL A 144 -3.52 -7.43 0.55
CA VAL A 144 -4.54 -7.51 1.61
C VAL A 144 -5.75 -6.63 1.27
N VAL A 145 -5.51 -5.40 0.86
CA VAL A 145 -6.55 -4.42 0.49
C VAL A 145 -7.35 -4.88 -0.73
N SER A 146 -6.71 -5.52 -1.72
CA SER A 146 -7.41 -6.10 -2.88
C SER A 146 -8.32 -7.26 -2.48
N ILE A 147 -7.86 -8.15 -1.59
CA ILE A 147 -8.65 -9.27 -1.08
C ILE A 147 -9.89 -8.73 -0.34
N ILE A 148 -9.70 -7.72 0.53
CA ILE A 148 -10.82 -7.09 1.25
C ILE A 148 -11.81 -6.45 0.25
N ALA A 149 -11.34 -5.71 -0.75
CA ALA A 149 -12.22 -5.08 -1.74
C ALA A 149 -13.03 -6.12 -2.52
N LEU A 150 -12.41 -7.21 -2.97
CA LEU A 150 -13.07 -8.31 -3.68
C LEU A 150 -14.12 -9.02 -2.81
N SER A 151 -13.85 -9.20 -1.51
CA SER A 151 -14.79 -9.83 -0.57
C SER A 151 -16.03 -8.98 -0.31
N ILE A 152 -15.94 -7.66 -0.43
CA ILE A 152 -17.08 -6.75 -0.20
C ILE A 152 -17.89 -6.58 -1.47
N ASN A 153 -17.21 -6.26 -2.57
CA ASN A 153 -17.87 -6.11 -3.86
C ASN A 153 -16.90 -6.48 -4.99
N ILE A 154 -17.20 -7.59 -5.66
CA ILE A 154 -16.36 -8.13 -6.73
C ILE A 154 -16.18 -7.13 -7.88
N TYR A 155 -17.20 -6.36 -8.24
CA TYR A 155 -17.12 -5.40 -9.36
C TYR A 155 -16.14 -4.27 -9.06
N ILE A 156 -16.22 -3.68 -7.88
CA ILE A 156 -15.30 -2.62 -7.45
C ILE A 156 -13.88 -3.18 -7.26
N GLY A 157 -13.74 -4.38 -6.68
CA GLY A 157 -12.44 -5.03 -6.54
C GLY A 157 -11.76 -5.29 -7.90
N VAL A 158 -12.50 -5.79 -8.89
CA VAL A 158 -12.01 -5.99 -10.26
C VAL A 158 -11.68 -4.65 -10.92
N LEU A 159 -12.50 -3.61 -10.75
CA LEU A 159 -12.21 -2.26 -11.26
C LEU A 159 -10.89 -1.72 -10.72
N VAL A 160 -10.66 -1.83 -9.40
CA VAL A 160 -9.41 -1.38 -8.77
C VAL A 160 -8.20 -2.15 -9.32
N LEU A 161 -8.32 -3.46 -9.52
CA LEU A 161 -7.26 -4.28 -10.12
C LEU A 161 -7.00 -3.93 -11.59
N LEU A 162 -8.05 -3.63 -12.37
CA LEU A 162 -7.92 -3.22 -13.76
C LEU A 162 -7.23 -1.85 -13.86
N LEU A 163 -7.65 -0.88 -13.04
CA LEU A 163 -7.01 0.43 -12.95
C LEU A 163 -5.55 0.30 -12.51
N SER A 164 -5.26 -0.54 -11.53
CA SER A 164 -3.89 -0.78 -11.07
C SER A 164 -3.00 -1.36 -12.17
N TYR A 165 -3.53 -2.30 -12.96
CA TYR A 165 -2.83 -2.85 -14.12
C TYR A 165 -2.56 -1.78 -15.19
N VAL A 166 -3.54 -0.92 -15.50
CA VAL A 166 -3.36 0.20 -16.42
C VAL A 166 -2.29 1.17 -15.89
N MET A 167 -2.36 1.53 -14.61
CA MET A 167 -1.38 2.41 -13.97
C MET A 167 0.04 1.85 -14.04
N VAL A 168 0.22 0.57 -13.71
CA VAL A 168 1.53 -0.10 -13.78
C VAL A 168 2.04 -0.09 -15.22
N ASN A 169 1.19 -0.35 -16.21
CA ASN A 169 1.60 -0.28 -17.61
C ASN A 169 2.00 1.13 -18.06
N VAL A 170 1.24 2.16 -17.66
CA VAL A 170 1.59 3.56 -17.95
C VAL A 170 2.94 3.91 -17.33
N PHE A 171 3.13 3.54 -16.06
CA PHE A 171 4.38 3.73 -15.33
C PHE A 171 5.57 3.04 -16.02
N LEU A 172 5.43 1.76 -16.38
CA LEU A 172 6.47 0.98 -17.05
C LEU A 172 6.85 1.56 -18.41
N LYS A 173 5.87 2.03 -19.18
CA LYS A 173 6.10 2.57 -20.53
C LYS A 173 6.69 3.99 -20.52
N HIS A 174 6.27 4.84 -19.58
CA HIS A 174 6.56 6.27 -19.63
C HIS A 174 7.51 6.72 -18.51
N ALA A 175 7.25 6.33 -17.26
CA ALA A 175 7.99 6.86 -16.11
C ALA A 175 9.25 6.05 -15.75
N PHE A 176 9.26 4.74 -15.99
CA PHE A 176 10.32 3.84 -15.48
C PHE A 176 11.69 4.04 -16.15
N GLN A 177 11.73 4.46 -17.43
CA GLN A 177 12.98 4.61 -18.20
C GLN A 177 13.42 6.06 -18.41
N ALA A 178 12.62 7.03 -17.96
CA ALA A 178 12.96 8.44 -18.10
C ALA A 178 14.06 8.84 -17.10
N LYS A 179 15.08 9.55 -17.58
CA LYS A 179 16.10 10.16 -16.71
C LYS A 179 15.45 11.23 -15.82
N GLU A 180 16.14 11.59 -14.72
CA GLU A 180 15.63 12.58 -13.75
C GLU A 180 15.23 13.92 -14.37
N ASP A 181 15.99 14.34 -15.38
CA ASP A 181 15.79 15.60 -16.09
C ASP A 181 14.90 15.47 -17.34
N ASP A 182 14.54 14.24 -17.72
CA ASP A 182 13.70 14.02 -18.91
C ASP A 182 12.24 14.32 -18.57
N ARG A 183 11.73 15.37 -19.20
CA ARG A 183 10.32 15.72 -19.20
C ARG A 183 9.57 14.70 -20.06
N VAL A 184 8.78 13.85 -19.41
CA VAL A 184 8.11 12.72 -20.08
C VAL A 184 6.75 13.16 -20.60
N THR A 185 6.35 12.63 -21.77
CA THR A 185 5.03 12.84 -22.42
C THR A 185 4.93 14.16 -23.20
N PHE A 186 3.94 14.28 -24.09
CA PHE A 186 3.68 15.45 -24.94
C PHE A 186 3.57 16.78 -24.16
N VAL A 187 3.22 16.70 -22.88
CA VAL A 187 3.01 17.84 -21.96
C VAL A 187 4.27 18.18 -21.14
N LYS A 188 5.40 17.49 -21.35
CA LYS A 188 6.67 17.75 -20.65
C LYS A 188 6.54 17.72 -19.10
N ILE A 189 5.84 16.71 -18.56
CA ILE A 189 5.55 16.61 -17.12
C ILE A 189 6.67 15.82 -16.42
N HIS A 190 6.99 16.21 -15.19
CA HIS A 190 7.96 15.46 -14.37
C HIS A 190 7.40 14.07 -14.01
N ARG A 191 8.23 13.04 -14.07
CA ARG A 191 7.87 11.64 -13.83
C ARG A 191 7.04 11.38 -12.55
N LYS A 192 7.32 12.10 -11.46
CA LYS A 192 6.55 12.01 -10.20
C LYS A 192 5.12 12.57 -10.34
N GLN A 193 4.98 13.68 -11.06
CA GLN A 193 3.68 14.32 -11.31
C GLN A 193 2.81 13.45 -12.22
N LEU A 194 3.42 12.77 -13.21
CA LEU A 194 2.70 11.80 -14.05
C LEU A 194 2.03 10.71 -13.20
N ILE A 195 2.76 10.16 -12.22
CA ILE A 195 2.23 9.14 -11.30
C ILE A 195 1.10 9.73 -10.46
N GLU A 196 1.28 10.93 -9.89
CA GLU A 196 0.27 11.61 -9.08
C GLU A 196 -1.03 11.87 -9.86
N TYR A 197 -0.93 12.37 -11.10
CA TYR A 197 -2.10 12.63 -11.93
C TYR A 197 -2.80 11.36 -12.38
N THR A 198 -2.05 10.33 -12.78
CA THR A 198 -2.63 9.03 -13.17
C THR A 198 -3.37 8.40 -11.98
N LEU A 199 -2.84 8.59 -10.77
CA LEU A 199 -3.46 8.11 -9.54
C LEU A 199 -4.72 8.89 -9.19
N ALA A 200 -4.68 10.22 -9.31
CA ALA A 200 -5.85 11.07 -9.11
C ALA A 200 -6.98 10.71 -10.07
N LEU A 201 -6.67 10.49 -11.36
CA LEU A 201 -7.64 10.02 -12.34
C LEU A 201 -8.23 8.65 -11.98
N SER A 202 -7.39 7.71 -11.55
CA SER A 202 -7.83 6.38 -11.13
C SER A 202 -8.73 6.46 -9.89
N TYR A 203 -8.41 7.31 -8.92
CA TYR A 203 -9.25 7.55 -7.75
C TYR A 203 -10.59 8.17 -8.12
N MET A 204 -10.61 9.14 -9.04
CA MET A 204 -11.86 9.74 -9.54
C MET A 204 -12.73 8.70 -10.27
N ALA A 205 -12.13 7.82 -11.07
CA ALA A 205 -12.85 6.73 -11.74
C ALA A 205 -13.50 5.77 -10.73
N VAL A 206 -12.79 5.39 -9.67
CA VAL A 206 -13.35 4.58 -8.58
C VAL A 206 -14.48 5.32 -7.86
N PHE A 207 -14.30 6.61 -7.57
CA PHE A 207 -15.32 7.42 -6.91
C PHE A 207 -16.62 7.51 -7.74
N PHE A 208 -16.54 7.86 -9.01
CA PHE A 208 -17.73 7.94 -9.87
C PHE A 208 -18.42 6.58 -10.02
N SER A 209 -17.64 5.50 -10.12
CA SER A 209 -18.20 4.14 -10.16
C SER A 209 -18.98 3.87 -8.88
N LEU A 210 -18.38 4.10 -7.70
CA LEU A 210 -19.05 3.93 -6.42
C LEU A 210 -20.33 4.77 -6.28
N VAL A 211 -20.31 6.03 -6.72
CA VAL A 211 -21.52 6.89 -6.73
C VAL A 211 -22.61 6.29 -7.62
N ALA A 212 -22.26 5.78 -8.81
CA ALA A 212 -23.21 5.10 -9.68
C ALA A 212 -23.81 3.84 -9.00
N PHE A 213 -22.99 3.02 -8.36
CA PHE A 213 -23.47 1.85 -7.63
C PHE A 213 -24.42 2.20 -6.47
N VAL A 214 -24.18 3.29 -5.75
CA VAL A 214 -25.11 3.80 -4.73
C VAL A 214 -26.40 4.29 -5.37
N TYR A 215 -26.33 5.03 -6.47
CA TYR A 215 -27.49 5.54 -7.19
C TYR A 215 -28.41 4.41 -7.67
N TYR A 216 -27.84 3.33 -8.20
CA TYR A 216 -28.57 2.13 -8.62
C TYR A 216 -28.92 1.19 -7.46
N SER A 217 -28.72 1.60 -6.21
CA SER A 217 -29.05 0.81 -5.00
C SER A 217 -28.38 -0.57 -4.94
N LEU A 218 -27.20 -0.72 -5.56
CA LEU A 218 -26.42 -1.96 -5.58
C LEU A 218 -25.45 -2.07 -4.38
N LEU A 219 -25.19 -0.96 -3.70
CA LEU A 219 -24.26 -0.85 -2.56
C LEU A 219 -24.83 0.10 -1.51
N GLY A 220 -24.69 -0.26 -0.25
CA GLY A 220 -25.03 0.65 0.85
C GLY A 220 -24.08 1.84 0.91
N VAL A 221 -24.56 3.00 1.37
CA VAL A 221 -23.74 4.23 1.52
C VAL A 221 -22.48 3.96 2.36
N TYR A 222 -22.61 3.15 3.41
CA TYR A 222 -21.50 2.77 4.29
C TYR A 222 -20.44 1.89 3.60
N GLU A 223 -20.88 0.91 2.82
CA GLU A 223 -19.99 0.04 2.05
C GLU A 223 -19.23 0.86 1.01
N THR A 224 -19.91 1.80 0.37
CA THR A 224 -19.29 2.74 -0.56
C THR A 224 -18.24 3.62 0.10
N ILE A 225 -18.54 4.23 1.25
CA ILE A 225 -17.54 5.03 1.98
C ILE A 225 -16.33 4.17 2.36
N PHE A 226 -16.57 2.95 2.82
CA PHE A 226 -15.51 2.03 3.22
C PHE A 226 -14.64 1.60 2.02
N LEU A 227 -15.26 1.23 0.90
CA LEU A 227 -14.57 0.89 -0.36
C LEU A 227 -13.79 2.08 -0.90
N LEU A 228 -14.30 3.30 -0.79
CA LEU A 228 -13.60 4.52 -1.20
C LEU A 228 -12.31 4.72 -0.41
N LEU A 229 -12.35 4.49 0.92
CA LEU A 229 -11.20 4.60 1.80
C LEU A 229 -10.16 3.52 1.54
N ILE A 230 -10.60 2.27 1.40
CA ILE A 230 -9.75 1.14 1.03
C ILE A 230 -9.08 1.40 -0.33
N SER A 231 -9.82 1.92 -1.30
CA SER A 231 -9.28 2.29 -2.61
C SER A 231 -8.26 3.43 -2.51
N ARG A 232 -8.47 4.41 -1.63
CA ARG A 232 -7.48 5.46 -1.35
C ARG A 232 -6.19 4.86 -0.76
N LEU A 233 -6.32 3.98 0.23
CA LEU A 233 -5.18 3.30 0.85
C LEU A 233 -4.41 2.45 -0.17
N TYR A 234 -5.13 1.72 -1.01
CA TYR A 234 -4.59 0.92 -2.11
C TYR A 234 -3.75 1.79 -3.06
N LEU A 235 -4.37 2.85 -3.61
CA LEU A 235 -3.73 3.72 -4.59
C LEU A 235 -2.50 4.41 -3.99
N GLN A 236 -2.58 4.89 -2.74
CA GLN A 236 -1.41 5.46 -2.04
C GLN A 236 -0.30 4.43 -1.83
N GLY A 237 -0.63 3.17 -1.56
CA GLY A 237 0.33 2.07 -1.53
C GLY A 237 1.01 1.89 -2.89
N LEU A 238 0.22 1.86 -3.96
CA LEU A 238 0.70 1.71 -5.33
C LEU A 238 1.60 2.87 -5.79
N GLN A 239 1.26 4.10 -5.40
CA GLN A 239 2.11 5.28 -5.61
C GLN A 239 3.49 5.10 -4.97
N ARG A 240 3.51 4.67 -3.71
CA ARG A 240 4.74 4.47 -2.95
C ARG A 240 5.59 3.37 -3.56
N ILE A 241 4.98 2.27 -4.00
CA ILE A 241 5.67 1.21 -4.75
C ILE A 241 6.35 1.80 -5.99
N MET A 242 5.63 2.56 -6.81
CA MET A 242 6.20 3.15 -8.03
C MET A 242 7.37 4.08 -7.71
N VAL A 243 7.21 4.97 -6.73
CA VAL A 243 8.25 5.94 -6.34
C VAL A 243 9.49 5.26 -5.74
N GLU A 244 9.30 4.32 -4.81
CA GLU A 244 10.41 3.55 -4.21
C GLU A 244 11.14 2.71 -5.28
N THR A 245 10.40 2.13 -6.23
CA THR A 245 10.98 1.40 -7.37
C THR A 245 11.88 2.31 -8.22
N MET A 246 11.48 3.56 -8.45
CA MET A 246 12.29 4.53 -9.19
C MET A 246 13.57 4.87 -8.43
N TYR A 247 13.47 5.17 -7.14
CA TYR A 247 14.65 5.47 -6.31
C TYR A 247 15.64 4.29 -6.28
N LEU A 248 15.14 3.06 -6.15
CA LEU A 248 15.98 1.87 -6.18
C LEU A 248 16.69 1.71 -7.52
N ASN A 249 15.99 1.95 -8.64
CA ASN A 249 16.59 1.86 -9.98
C ASN A 249 17.71 2.89 -10.17
N GLN A 250 17.53 4.11 -9.66
CA GLN A 250 18.56 5.15 -9.73
C GLN A 250 19.79 4.80 -8.90
N HIS A 251 19.58 4.27 -7.68
CA HIS A 251 20.66 3.87 -6.80
C HIS A 251 21.44 2.66 -7.35
N ILE A 252 20.77 1.78 -8.09
CA ILE A 252 21.39 0.68 -8.82
C ILE A 252 22.19 1.21 -10.02
N GLN A 253 21.65 2.17 -10.78
CA GLN A 253 22.34 2.71 -11.95
C GLN A 253 23.59 3.51 -11.58
N SER A 254 23.61 4.20 -10.44
CA SER A 254 24.79 4.94 -9.95
C SER A 254 25.96 4.04 -9.53
N HIS A 255 25.72 2.75 -9.29
CA HIS A 255 26.75 1.76 -8.94
C HIS A 255 27.09 0.82 -10.10
N LYS A 256 26.55 1.08 -11.30
CA LYS A 256 26.88 0.35 -12.54
C LYS A 256 28.17 0.82 -13.22
N ILE A 257 29.00 1.61 -12.53
CA ILE A 257 30.28 2.12 -13.03
C ILE A 257 31.37 1.82 -11.98
N SER A 258 31.96 0.65 -12.11
CA SER A 258 33.38 0.36 -11.89
C SER A 258 33.70 -0.98 -12.55
#